data_AF-F9GFJ4-F1
#
_entry.id   AF-F9GFJ4-F1
#
_cell.length_a   1.000
_cell.length_b   1.000
_cell.length_c   1.000
_cell.angle_alpha   90.00
_cell.angle_beta   90.00
_cell.angle_gamma   90.00
#
_symmetry.space_group_name_H-M   'P 1'
#
loop_
_entity.id
_entity.type
_entity.pdbx_description
1 polymer ?
#
loop_
_entity_poly.entity_id
_entity_poly.type
_entity_poly.pdbx_seq_one_letter_code
_entity_poly.pdbx_strand_id
1 'polypeptide(L)'
;MSPFSCFKPFIDRLRQSKETRYPPPYSEASPSTQPGTQSHNASCKVFKEWQKEGEESTNYKYDAWVLPEKLLGELAYDAQIKCLEYFLKLQKIHPFELKVRCILHNPYSGNQDTNLDVYMDIMAAKDMTTIVSHWEKFQNPRTEIDENIDSIIIESPTSDSEFGKTKDELFPFLLAKVATSQEGWPLDEFLERKDEIFRNDNLFPCSKGPAITGQFKVQSLSALRAIRRQTPQALYALNFVPETVANTTYNTVRSFFQPVDEALQQNSNIRRNNARVDSYSIKLLSFGSRDKPQRGNQWQQWDDDKSGNEDITDYTCMDATRFNSEGPGPKFAAKILLAAASPDLDRKNYDSGLYGDGTDLSLEEWKNCPACRSSKAAHSGASLLSKR
;
A
#
# COMPACT_ATOMS: atom_id res chain seq x y z
N MET A 1 -59.64 40.60 14.97
CA MET A 1 -58.28 40.63 15.52
C MET A 1 -57.38 41.36 14.52
N SER A 2 -57.24 42.68 14.67
CA SER A 2 -56.07 43.43 14.18
C SER A 2 -54.84 43.08 15.06
N PRO A 3 -53.60 43.56 14.79
CA PRO A 3 -53.14 44.46 13.71
C PRO A 3 -51.75 44.11 13.07
N PHE A 4 -51.49 44.74 11.91
CA PHE A 4 -50.29 45.50 11.48
C PHE A 4 -48.88 45.11 12.00
N SER A 5 -47.80 45.11 11.22
CA SER A 5 -47.18 46.22 10.47
C SER A 5 -45.85 45.69 9.85
N CYS A 6 -45.46 45.98 8.61
CA CYS A 6 -45.01 47.23 7.97
C CYS A 6 -43.51 47.57 8.15
N PHE A 7 -42.86 47.86 7.00
CA PHE A 7 -41.68 48.73 6.74
C PHE A 7 -40.26 48.40 7.29
N LYS A 8 -39.39 47.92 6.38
CA LYS A 8 -38.17 48.55 5.78
C LYS A 8 -37.40 49.68 6.55
N PRO A 9 -36.13 49.99 6.19
CA PRO A 9 -34.85 49.60 6.83
C PRO A 9 -34.05 50.79 7.44
N PHE A 10 -33.05 50.52 8.28
CA PHE A 10 -31.98 51.47 8.68
C PHE A 10 -30.69 50.65 8.84
N ILE A 11 -29.74 50.68 7.91
CA ILE A 11 -28.61 51.63 7.89
C ILE A 11 -28.32 52.19 9.28
N ASP A 12 -27.42 51.54 10.01
CA ASP A 12 -26.34 52.19 10.76
C ASP A 12 -25.48 51.13 11.45
N ARG A 13 -24.42 50.67 10.75
CA ARG A 13 -23.15 50.23 11.36
C ARG A 13 -22.08 49.99 10.29
N LEU A 14 -21.93 50.96 9.39
CA LEU A 14 -20.70 51.16 8.62
C LEU A 14 -20.33 52.64 8.72
N ARG A 15 -19.65 53.00 9.81
CA ARG A 15 -18.67 54.09 9.91
C ARG A 15 -18.28 54.32 11.37
N GLN A 16 -17.27 53.57 11.83
CA GLN A 16 -16.14 54.21 12.48
C GLN A 16 -14.87 53.64 11.84
N SER A 17 -14.37 54.42 10.88
CA SER A 17 -12.95 54.48 10.58
C SER A 17 -12.17 54.70 11.87
N LYS A 18 -11.20 53.84 12.16
CA LYS A 18 -9.96 54.24 12.83
C LYS A 18 -8.87 53.19 12.58
N GLU A 19 -7.88 53.64 11.83
CA GLU A 19 -6.48 53.19 11.82
C GLU A 19 -6.19 51.77 11.34
N THR A 20 -5.92 51.68 10.03
CA THR A 20 -4.89 50.81 9.48
C THR A 20 -3.57 51.01 10.25
N ARG A 21 -3.30 50.14 11.23
CA ARG A 21 -1.93 49.89 11.69
C ARG A 21 -1.36 48.79 10.83
N TYR A 22 -0.51 49.18 9.88
CA TYR A 22 0.45 48.27 9.27
C TYR A 22 1.24 47.56 10.39
N PRO A 23 1.52 46.24 10.28
CA PRO A 23 2.55 45.66 11.12
C PRO A 23 3.87 46.41 10.87
N PRO A 24 4.66 46.72 11.90
CA PRO A 24 5.91 47.45 11.72
C PRO A 24 6.88 46.63 10.85
N PRO A 25 7.74 47.29 10.07
CA PRO A 25 8.81 46.60 9.35
C PRO A 25 9.80 46.05 10.38
N TYR A 26 10.22 44.80 10.17
CA TYR A 26 11.37 44.12 10.80
C TYR A 26 12.10 44.93 11.88
N SER A 27 11.71 44.76 13.14
CA SER A 27 12.58 45.09 14.26
C SER A 27 13.59 43.96 14.42
N GLU A 28 14.86 44.29 14.25
CA GLU A 28 15.99 43.44 14.65
C GLU A 28 15.75 42.91 16.06
N ALA A 29 15.78 41.58 16.19
CA ALA A 29 15.57 40.91 17.44
C ALA A 29 16.70 41.25 18.43
N SER A 30 16.37 41.96 19.51
CA SER A 30 17.19 41.95 20.72
C SER A 30 17.40 40.51 21.19
N PRO A 31 18.62 40.11 21.59
CA PRO A 31 18.90 38.74 22.01
C PRO A 31 18.26 38.48 23.37
N SER A 32 17.08 37.89 23.35
CA SER A 32 16.44 37.27 24.51
C SER A 32 17.25 36.02 24.90
N THR A 33 17.89 36.06 26.06
CA THR A 33 18.62 34.95 26.71
C THR A 33 17.71 34.00 27.49
N GLN A 34 16.43 33.89 27.13
CA GLN A 34 15.65 32.73 27.54
C GLN A 34 15.97 31.57 26.58
N PRO A 35 16.24 30.34 27.07
CA PRO A 35 16.39 29.17 26.21
C PRO A 35 15.04 28.89 25.55
N GLY A 36 14.78 29.56 24.43
CA GLY A 36 13.63 29.32 23.60
C GLY A 36 13.67 27.86 23.15
N THR A 37 12.54 27.18 23.28
CA THR A 37 12.31 25.84 22.73
C THR A 37 12.65 25.86 21.25
N GLN A 38 13.85 25.40 20.90
CA GLN A 38 14.28 25.29 19.52
C GLN A 38 13.29 24.36 18.79
N SER A 39 12.75 24.80 17.67
CA SER A 39 11.79 24.02 16.90
C SER A 39 12.49 22.96 16.05
N HIS A 40 11.88 21.78 15.93
CA HIS A 40 12.35 20.75 15.01
C HIS A 40 12.19 21.21 13.55
N ASN A 41 13.21 20.98 12.71
CA ASN A 41 13.11 21.17 11.26
C ASN A 41 12.21 20.07 10.64
N ALA A 42 11.74 20.27 9.39
CA ALA A 42 10.83 19.35 8.72
C ALA A 42 11.42 17.92 8.66
N SER A 43 12.70 17.79 8.29
CA SER A 43 13.42 16.52 8.30
C SER A 43 13.39 15.88 9.70
N CYS A 44 13.77 16.58 10.79
CA CYS A 44 13.78 15.97 12.14
C CYS A 44 12.39 15.58 12.64
N LYS A 45 11.32 16.26 12.19
CA LYS A 45 9.94 15.82 12.52
C LYS A 45 9.60 14.48 11.87
N VAL A 46 9.89 14.35 10.57
CA VAL A 46 9.70 13.09 9.82
C VAL A 46 10.54 11.98 10.44
N PHE A 47 11.83 12.22 10.64
CA PHE A 47 12.74 11.25 11.25
C PHE A 47 12.37 10.87 12.68
N LYS A 48 11.83 11.78 13.50
CA LYS A 48 11.41 11.46 14.88
C LYS A 48 10.16 10.57 14.90
N GLU A 49 9.21 10.85 14.01
CA GLU A 49 8.02 10.02 13.82
C GLU A 49 8.44 8.63 13.31
N TRP A 50 9.34 8.58 12.32
CA TRP A 50 9.98 7.36 11.84
C TRP A 50 10.84 6.64 12.88
N GLN A 51 11.51 7.32 13.79
CA GLN A 51 12.30 6.66 14.83
C GLN A 51 11.39 5.98 15.86
N LYS A 52 10.34 6.68 16.30
CA LYS A 52 9.42 6.16 17.32
C LYS A 52 8.55 5.03 16.78
N GLU A 53 7.94 5.24 15.62
CA GLU A 53 6.96 4.31 15.04
C GLU A 53 7.64 3.33 14.05
N GLY A 54 8.81 3.68 13.51
CA GLY A 54 9.58 2.79 12.64
C GLY A 54 10.26 1.66 13.40
N GLU A 55 10.64 1.82 14.66
CA GLU A 55 11.05 0.71 15.53
C GLU A 55 9.94 -0.34 15.64
N GLU A 56 8.69 0.08 15.79
CA GLU A 56 7.52 -0.82 15.79
C GLU A 56 7.31 -1.46 14.41
N SER A 57 7.54 -0.69 13.33
CA SER A 57 7.46 -1.16 11.95
C SER A 57 8.48 -2.25 11.59
N THR A 58 9.65 -2.30 12.25
CA THR A 58 10.66 -3.35 12.00
C THR A 58 10.20 -4.75 12.40
N ASN A 59 9.13 -4.87 13.17
CA ASN A 59 8.51 -6.14 13.52
C ASN A 59 7.53 -6.66 12.44
N TYR A 60 7.31 -5.88 11.38
CA TYR A 60 6.48 -6.27 10.24
C TYR A 60 7.35 -6.75 9.08
N LYS A 61 6.81 -7.73 8.36
CA LYS A 61 7.29 -8.06 7.02
C LYS A 61 6.43 -7.34 6.01
N TYR A 62 7.04 -6.66 5.06
CA TYR A 62 6.32 -5.96 4.02
C TYR A 62 6.43 -6.72 2.70
N ASP A 63 5.29 -6.93 2.04
CA ASP A 63 5.21 -7.48 0.69
C ASP A 63 4.54 -6.43 -0.22
N ALA A 64 5.32 -5.82 -1.12
CA ALA A 64 4.82 -4.89 -2.15
C ALA A 64 4.46 -5.64 -3.43
N TRP A 65 3.19 -5.59 -3.81
CA TRP A 65 2.68 -6.12 -5.06
C TRP A 65 2.62 -5.01 -6.11
N VAL A 66 3.50 -5.11 -7.10
CA VAL A 66 3.68 -4.14 -8.16
C VAL A 66 3.04 -4.62 -9.46
N LEU A 67 2.61 -3.66 -10.27
CA LEU A 67 2.01 -3.93 -11.57
C LEU A 67 2.83 -3.29 -12.69
N PRO A 68 2.94 -3.96 -13.86
CA PRO A 68 3.61 -3.38 -15.02
C PRO A 68 2.79 -2.25 -15.63
N GLU A 69 3.45 -1.39 -16.41
CA GLU A 69 2.86 -0.23 -17.08
C GLU A 69 1.58 -0.57 -17.85
N LYS A 70 1.55 -1.69 -18.58
CA LYS A 70 0.37 -2.13 -19.34
C LYS A 70 -0.92 -2.27 -18.50
N LEU A 71 -0.80 -2.45 -17.18
CA LEU A 71 -1.93 -2.59 -16.26
C LEU A 71 -2.28 -1.29 -15.53
N LEU A 72 -1.30 -0.43 -15.25
CA LEU A 72 -1.49 0.83 -14.51
C LEU A 72 -1.68 2.04 -15.42
N GLY A 73 -1.01 2.06 -16.56
CA GLY A 73 -0.72 3.26 -17.36
C GLY A 73 0.58 3.93 -16.90
N GLU A 74 1.25 4.62 -17.83
CA GLU A 74 2.56 5.27 -17.66
C GLU A 74 2.67 6.10 -16.38
N LEU A 75 1.78 7.08 -16.18
CA LEU A 75 1.85 7.98 -15.02
C LEU A 75 1.79 7.24 -13.67
N ALA A 76 0.90 6.25 -13.55
CA ALA A 76 0.74 5.50 -12.32
C ALA A 76 1.89 4.51 -12.09
N TYR A 77 2.44 3.96 -13.18
CA TYR A 77 3.64 3.14 -13.14
C TYR A 77 4.87 3.94 -12.68
N ASP A 78 5.10 5.13 -13.24
CA ASP A 78 6.21 6.01 -12.81
C ASP A 78 6.10 6.38 -11.34
N ALA A 79 4.90 6.67 -10.86
CA ALA A 79 4.64 7.00 -9.46
C ALA A 79 4.89 5.80 -8.54
N GLN A 80 4.54 4.58 -8.98
CA GLN A 80 4.89 3.34 -8.28
C GLN A 80 6.41 3.18 -8.17
N ILE A 81 7.17 3.38 -9.23
CA ILE A 81 8.64 3.27 -9.19
C ILE A 81 9.23 4.32 -8.24
N LYS A 82 8.83 5.58 -8.34
CA LYS A 82 9.27 6.65 -7.42
C LYS A 82 8.94 6.37 -5.96
N CYS A 83 7.78 5.76 -5.71
CA CYS A 83 7.37 5.32 -4.37
C CYS A 83 8.35 4.27 -3.81
N LEU A 84 8.69 3.26 -4.60
CA LEU A 84 9.63 2.21 -4.21
C LEU A 84 11.06 2.74 -4.00
N GLU A 85 11.54 3.63 -4.87
CA GLU A 85 12.83 4.31 -4.71
C GLU A 85 12.90 5.10 -3.40
N TYR A 86 11.80 5.77 -3.03
CA TYR A 86 11.71 6.48 -1.77
C TYR A 86 11.75 5.54 -0.57
N PHE A 87 11.07 4.39 -0.64
CA PHE A 87 11.15 3.37 0.41
C PHE A 87 12.55 2.79 0.55
N LEU A 88 13.31 2.64 -0.53
CA LEU A 88 14.71 2.22 -0.47
C LEU A 88 15.58 3.25 0.25
N LYS A 89 15.34 4.55 0.03
CA LYS A 89 16.02 5.61 0.80
C LYS A 89 15.72 5.49 2.29
N LEU A 90 14.47 5.16 2.66
CA LEU A 90 14.06 4.98 4.05
C LEU A 90 14.66 3.74 4.70
N GLN A 91 14.80 2.62 3.98
CA GLN A 91 15.45 1.40 4.48
C GLN A 91 16.90 1.65 4.93
N LYS A 92 17.59 2.62 4.33
CA LYS A 92 18.97 3.02 4.74
C LYS A 92 19.00 3.71 6.11
N ILE A 93 17.88 4.26 6.56
CA ILE A 93 17.74 4.96 7.85
C ILE A 93 17.23 3.99 8.91
N HIS A 94 16.12 3.33 8.61
CA HIS A 94 15.47 2.34 9.48
C HIS A 94 15.32 1.04 8.69
N PRO A 95 16.10 -0.01 9.02
CA PRO A 95 16.04 -1.25 8.28
C PRO A 95 14.71 -1.96 8.54
N PHE A 96 13.88 -2.07 7.49
CA PHE A 96 12.69 -2.92 7.46
C PHE A 96 12.77 -3.86 6.26
N GLU A 97 12.22 -5.08 6.38
CA GLU A 97 12.22 -6.07 5.29
C GLU A 97 11.05 -5.79 4.34
N LEU A 98 11.34 -5.36 3.10
CA LEU A 98 10.37 -5.21 2.02
C LEU A 98 10.74 -6.14 0.87
N LYS A 99 9.84 -7.07 0.54
CA LYS A 99 9.90 -7.88 -0.68
C LYS A 99 8.96 -7.31 -1.73
N VAL A 100 9.40 -7.28 -2.98
CA VAL A 100 8.62 -6.82 -4.13
C VAL A 100 8.22 -8.03 -4.97
N ARG A 101 6.97 -8.05 -5.44
CA ARG A 101 6.38 -9.15 -6.22
C ARG A 101 5.59 -8.59 -7.40
N CYS A 102 5.68 -9.26 -8.54
CA CYS A 102 4.87 -8.95 -9.72
C CYS A 102 4.03 -10.18 -10.09
N ILE A 103 2.70 -10.07 -10.04
CA ILE A 103 1.79 -11.19 -10.35
C ILE A 103 1.97 -11.72 -11.78
N LEU A 104 2.43 -10.86 -12.70
CA LEU A 104 2.62 -11.21 -14.10
C LEU A 104 4.03 -11.71 -14.43
N HIS A 105 4.96 -11.77 -13.47
CA HIS A 105 6.30 -12.23 -13.76
C HIS A 105 6.30 -13.71 -14.15
N ASN A 106 6.81 -13.98 -15.35
CA ASN A 106 7.02 -15.31 -15.89
C ASN A 106 8.41 -15.80 -15.44
N PRO A 107 8.51 -16.72 -14.47
CA PRO A 107 9.80 -17.20 -13.99
C PRO A 107 10.47 -18.07 -15.06
N TYR A 108 11.78 -17.90 -15.24
CA TYR A 108 12.54 -18.79 -16.14
C TYR A 108 12.43 -20.24 -15.67
N SER A 109 12.18 -21.14 -16.63
CA SER A 109 11.89 -22.58 -16.47
C SER A 109 13.07 -23.44 -15.97
N GLY A 110 13.97 -22.88 -15.16
CA GLY A 110 15.10 -23.60 -14.56
C GLY A 110 14.75 -24.38 -13.29
N ASN A 111 13.52 -24.24 -12.79
CA ASN A 111 13.06 -24.93 -11.58
C ASN A 111 12.54 -26.33 -11.93
N GLN A 112 13.11 -27.35 -11.26
CA GLN A 112 12.69 -28.76 -11.37
C GLN A 112 11.35 -29.07 -10.68
N ASP A 113 10.51 -28.06 -10.41
CA ASP A 113 9.18 -28.29 -9.84
C ASP A 113 8.21 -28.66 -10.96
N THR A 114 8.05 -29.97 -11.18
CA THR A 114 7.21 -30.54 -12.23
C THR A 114 5.76 -30.06 -12.16
N ASN A 115 5.29 -29.60 -11.00
CA ASN A 115 3.94 -29.07 -10.87
C ASN A 115 3.83 -27.63 -11.40
N LEU A 116 4.89 -26.83 -11.23
CA LEU A 116 4.94 -25.47 -11.78
C LEU A 116 4.85 -25.51 -13.31
N ASP A 117 5.59 -26.44 -13.94
CA ASP A 117 5.59 -26.62 -15.39
C ASP A 117 4.19 -26.88 -15.95
N VAL A 118 3.35 -27.65 -15.26
CA VAL A 118 1.97 -27.89 -15.71
C VAL A 118 1.14 -26.61 -15.73
N TYR A 119 1.24 -25.77 -14.70
CA TYR A 119 0.52 -24.48 -14.70
C TYR A 119 1.03 -23.56 -15.81
N MET A 120 2.35 -23.52 -16.02
CA MET A 120 2.98 -22.74 -17.08
C MET A 120 2.55 -23.20 -18.48
N ASP A 121 2.49 -24.52 -18.70
CA ASP A 121 2.02 -25.13 -19.94
C ASP A 121 0.55 -24.79 -20.22
N ILE A 122 -0.32 -24.85 -19.20
CA ILE A 122 -1.74 -24.46 -19.33
C ILE A 122 -1.86 -22.97 -19.67
N MET A 123 -1.04 -22.10 -19.06
CA MET A 123 -1.02 -20.67 -19.40
C MET A 123 -0.56 -20.42 -20.84
N ALA A 124 0.38 -21.23 -21.35
CA ALA A 124 0.90 -21.15 -22.72
C ALA A 124 0.00 -21.81 -23.78
N ALA A 125 -0.92 -22.68 -23.37
CA ALA A 125 -1.84 -23.42 -24.24
C ALA A 125 -2.64 -22.48 -25.17
N LYS A 126 -2.99 -22.99 -26.35
CA LYS A 126 -3.70 -22.25 -27.41
C LYS A 126 -5.07 -22.83 -27.76
N ASP A 127 -5.44 -23.94 -27.14
CA ASP A 127 -6.70 -24.65 -27.34
C ASP A 127 -7.06 -25.45 -26.07
N MET A 128 -8.33 -25.86 -25.97
CA MET A 128 -8.83 -26.60 -24.81
C MET A 128 -8.25 -28.01 -24.70
N THR A 129 -7.97 -28.66 -25.83
CA THR A 129 -7.41 -30.03 -25.85
C THR A 129 -6.03 -30.07 -25.17
N THR A 130 -5.21 -29.06 -25.43
CA THR A 130 -3.90 -28.89 -24.81
C THR A 130 -4.05 -28.66 -23.31
N ILE A 131 -4.96 -27.78 -22.87
CA ILE A 131 -5.23 -27.56 -21.44
C ILE A 131 -5.58 -28.88 -20.73
N VAL A 132 -6.55 -29.63 -21.27
CA VAL A 132 -6.98 -30.90 -20.70
C VAL A 132 -5.83 -31.90 -20.66
N SER A 133 -5.05 -32.03 -21.74
CA SER A 133 -3.93 -32.95 -21.80
C SER A 133 -2.81 -32.63 -20.79
N HIS A 134 -2.52 -31.35 -20.54
CA HIS A 134 -1.56 -30.96 -19.50
C HIS A 134 -2.13 -31.19 -18.10
N TRP A 135 -3.41 -30.89 -17.88
CA TRP A 135 -4.07 -31.08 -16.59
C TRP A 135 -4.21 -32.55 -16.19
N GLU A 136 -4.53 -33.45 -17.13
CA GLU A 136 -4.62 -34.90 -16.89
C GLU A 136 -3.29 -35.53 -16.48
N LYS A 137 -2.16 -34.92 -16.87
CA LYS A 137 -0.81 -35.36 -16.46
C LYS A 137 -0.49 -34.95 -15.02
N PHE A 138 -1.29 -34.08 -14.41
CA PHE A 138 -1.09 -33.59 -13.05
C PHE A 138 -1.45 -34.67 -12.02
N GLN A 139 -0.45 -35.17 -11.29
CA GLN A 139 -0.67 -36.20 -10.28
C GLN A 139 -1.02 -35.56 -8.93
N ASN A 140 -2.29 -35.70 -8.51
CA ASN A 140 -2.87 -35.25 -7.23
C ASN A 140 -3.00 -33.71 -7.06
N PRO A 141 -4.11 -33.10 -7.52
CA PRO A 141 -4.51 -31.79 -7.00
C PRO A 141 -4.76 -31.87 -5.49
N ARG A 142 -4.12 -30.98 -4.71
CA ARG A 142 -4.08 -31.05 -3.23
C ARG A 142 -4.42 -29.73 -2.53
N THR A 143 -4.81 -28.69 -3.28
CA THR A 143 -5.13 -27.38 -2.73
C THR A 143 -6.43 -26.83 -3.29
N GLU A 144 -7.06 -25.93 -2.54
CA GLU A 144 -8.27 -25.22 -2.96
C GLU A 144 -8.14 -24.54 -4.34
N ILE A 145 -6.95 -24.02 -4.69
CA ILE A 145 -6.75 -23.45 -6.04
C ILE A 145 -6.80 -24.56 -7.11
N ASP A 146 -6.23 -25.72 -6.84
CA ASP A 146 -6.24 -26.83 -7.81
C ASP A 146 -7.67 -27.33 -8.05
N GLU A 147 -8.49 -27.38 -7.01
CA GLU A 147 -9.92 -27.74 -7.10
C GLU A 147 -10.71 -26.73 -7.94
N ASN A 148 -10.41 -25.43 -7.83
CA ASN A 148 -11.00 -24.40 -8.68
C ASN A 148 -10.56 -24.54 -10.15
N ILE A 149 -9.27 -24.81 -10.39
CA ILE A 149 -8.75 -25.07 -11.75
C ILE A 149 -9.43 -26.31 -12.34
N ASP A 150 -9.50 -27.40 -11.58
CA ASP A 150 -10.13 -28.66 -11.99
C ASP A 150 -11.60 -28.43 -12.38
N SER A 151 -12.34 -27.73 -11.54
CA SER A 151 -13.76 -27.44 -11.77
C SER A 151 -13.96 -26.61 -13.04
N ILE A 152 -13.15 -25.57 -13.26
CA ILE A 152 -13.21 -24.75 -14.48
C ILE A 152 -12.90 -25.61 -15.72
N ILE A 153 -11.89 -26.48 -15.66
CA ILE A 153 -11.52 -27.35 -16.80
C ILE A 153 -12.63 -28.36 -17.11
N ILE A 154 -13.23 -28.98 -16.08
CA ILE A 154 -14.31 -29.98 -16.23
C ILE A 154 -15.60 -29.35 -16.76
N GLU A 155 -15.95 -28.16 -16.29
CA GLU A 155 -17.18 -27.46 -16.68
C GLU A 155 -17.05 -26.73 -18.03
N SER A 156 -15.82 -26.51 -18.50
CA SER A 156 -15.58 -25.79 -19.75
C SER A 156 -15.93 -26.64 -20.97
N PRO A 157 -16.57 -26.03 -22.00
CA PRO A 157 -16.77 -26.70 -23.27
C PRO A 157 -15.42 -27.06 -23.91
N THR A 158 -15.33 -28.21 -24.57
CA THR A 158 -14.16 -28.59 -25.38
C THR A 158 -14.06 -27.83 -26.70
N SER A 159 -15.00 -26.90 -26.98
CA SER A 159 -15.02 -26.07 -28.18
C SER A 159 -14.03 -24.91 -28.09
N ASP A 160 -13.21 -24.73 -29.11
CA ASP A 160 -12.27 -23.60 -29.20
C ASP A 160 -12.95 -22.23 -29.29
N SER A 161 -14.26 -22.19 -29.59
CA SER A 161 -15.02 -20.92 -29.65
C SER A 161 -15.12 -20.21 -28.30
N GLU A 162 -15.07 -20.95 -27.19
CA GLU A 162 -15.14 -20.42 -25.82
C GLU A 162 -13.75 -20.41 -25.13
N PHE A 163 -12.70 -20.86 -25.83
CA PHE A 163 -11.36 -21.01 -25.28
C PHE A 163 -10.85 -19.74 -24.59
N GLY A 164 -11.05 -18.57 -25.21
CA GLY A 164 -10.62 -17.30 -24.63
C GLY A 164 -11.28 -17.00 -23.27
N LYS A 165 -12.56 -17.33 -23.13
CA LYS A 165 -13.32 -17.13 -21.89
C LYS A 165 -12.86 -18.10 -20.80
N THR A 166 -12.74 -19.39 -21.12
CA THR A 166 -12.17 -20.38 -20.18
C THR A 166 -10.77 -19.97 -19.74
N LYS A 167 -9.95 -19.47 -20.66
CA LYS A 167 -8.60 -19.01 -20.34
C LYS A 167 -8.62 -17.84 -19.35
N ASP A 168 -9.48 -16.84 -19.57
CA ASP A 168 -9.66 -15.71 -18.66
C ASP A 168 -10.20 -16.13 -17.28
N GLU A 169 -11.01 -17.19 -17.19
CA GLU A 169 -11.47 -17.77 -15.92
C GLU A 169 -10.37 -18.54 -15.18
N LEU A 170 -9.48 -19.23 -15.91
CA LEU A 170 -8.35 -19.98 -15.36
C LEU A 170 -7.19 -19.08 -14.92
N PHE A 171 -6.90 -18.02 -15.68
CA PHE A 171 -5.72 -17.17 -15.50
C PHE A 171 -5.50 -16.68 -14.06
N PRO A 172 -6.51 -16.21 -13.31
CA PRO A 172 -6.31 -15.75 -11.94
C PRO A 172 -5.72 -16.84 -11.03
N PHE A 173 -6.20 -18.07 -11.18
CA PHE A 173 -5.77 -19.21 -10.38
C PHE A 173 -4.39 -19.71 -10.78
N LEU A 174 -4.11 -19.75 -12.09
CA LEU A 174 -2.79 -20.12 -12.61
C LEU A 174 -1.72 -19.10 -12.21
N LEU A 175 -2.00 -17.80 -12.41
CA LEU A 175 -1.12 -16.71 -11.95
C LEU A 175 -0.88 -16.80 -10.45
N ALA A 176 -1.93 -17.08 -9.67
CA ALA A 176 -1.79 -17.23 -8.23
C ALA A 176 -0.85 -18.39 -7.85
N LYS A 177 -0.98 -19.53 -8.52
CA LYS A 177 -0.10 -20.68 -8.31
C LYS A 177 1.34 -20.37 -8.63
N VAL A 178 1.60 -19.80 -9.80
CA VAL A 178 2.94 -19.40 -10.21
C VAL A 178 3.52 -18.40 -9.21
N ALA A 179 2.78 -17.38 -8.81
CA ALA A 179 3.25 -16.38 -7.84
C ALA A 179 3.52 -16.97 -6.44
N THR A 180 2.78 -17.99 -5.99
CA THR A 180 3.07 -18.66 -4.70
C THR A 180 4.37 -19.45 -4.69
N SER A 181 4.90 -19.82 -5.86
CA SER A 181 6.20 -20.50 -6.00
C SER A 181 7.38 -19.52 -5.99
N GLN A 182 7.12 -18.22 -6.11
CA GLN A 182 8.15 -17.19 -6.16
C GLN A 182 8.35 -16.58 -4.76
N GLU A 183 9.59 -16.34 -4.34
CA GLU A 183 9.86 -15.72 -3.04
C GLU A 183 9.70 -14.19 -3.04
N GLY A 184 9.66 -13.56 -4.22
CA GLY A 184 9.78 -12.11 -4.39
C GLY A 184 11.24 -11.63 -4.30
N TRP A 185 11.48 -10.39 -4.71
CA TRP A 185 12.81 -9.79 -4.70
C TRP A 185 12.97 -8.83 -3.51
N PRO A 186 14.13 -8.75 -2.86
CA PRO A 186 14.50 -7.60 -2.04
C PRO A 186 14.30 -6.29 -2.83
N LEU A 187 13.91 -5.21 -2.13
CA LEU A 187 13.58 -3.92 -2.77
C LEU A 187 14.73 -3.35 -3.62
N ASP A 188 15.97 -3.41 -3.12
CA ASP A 188 17.16 -2.97 -3.84
C ASP A 188 17.40 -3.79 -5.11
N GLU A 189 17.38 -5.13 -5.01
CA GLU A 189 17.51 -6.03 -6.16
C GLU A 189 16.40 -5.77 -7.20
N PHE A 190 15.16 -5.61 -6.75
CA PHE A 190 14.04 -5.28 -7.64
C PHE A 190 14.30 -3.98 -8.41
N LEU A 191 14.70 -2.92 -7.73
CA LEU A 191 14.92 -1.62 -8.36
C LEU A 191 16.08 -1.64 -9.36
N GLU A 192 17.11 -2.45 -9.11
CA GLU A 192 18.21 -2.68 -10.06
C GLU A 192 17.75 -3.46 -11.30
N ARG A 193 16.83 -4.42 -11.13
CA ARG A 193 16.36 -5.32 -12.19
C ARG A 193 15.00 -4.95 -12.79
N LYS A 194 14.35 -3.86 -12.36
CA LYS A 194 12.96 -3.51 -12.73
C LYS A 194 12.71 -3.54 -14.24
N ASP A 195 13.67 -3.09 -15.05
CA ASP A 195 13.53 -3.02 -16.51
C ASP A 195 13.64 -4.40 -17.18
N GLU A 196 14.36 -5.33 -16.55
CA GLU A 196 14.36 -6.76 -16.91
C GLU A 196 13.06 -7.42 -16.48
N ILE A 197 12.64 -7.22 -15.22
CA ILE A 197 11.46 -7.85 -14.63
C ILE A 197 10.18 -7.45 -15.36
N PHE A 198 10.04 -6.18 -15.74
CA PHE A 198 8.89 -5.66 -16.48
C PHE A 198 9.02 -5.73 -17.99
N ARG A 199 10.08 -6.34 -18.52
CA ARG A 199 10.21 -6.57 -19.96
C ARG A 199 9.10 -7.51 -20.45
N ASN A 200 8.49 -7.20 -21.59
CA ASN A 200 7.29 -7.89 -22.06
C ASN A 200 7.47 -9.41 -22.29
N ASP A 201 8.67 -9.86 -22.67
CA ASP A 201 9.05 -11.27 -22.80
C ASP A 201 9.09 -12.01 -21.45
N ASN A 202 9.33 -11.27 -20.36
CA ASN A 202 9.34 -11.78 -18.99
C ASN A 202 7.99 -11.66 -18.26
N LEU A 203 6.94 -11.25 -18.98
CA LEU A 203 5.59 -11.08 -18.42
C LEU A 203 4.58 -11.99 -19.11
N PHE A 204 3.66 -12.56 -18.33
CA PHE A 204 2.52 -13.27 -18.90
C PHE A 204 1.64 -12.32 -19.74
N PRO A 205 1.10 -12.79 -20.88
CA PRO A 205 0.19 -12.03 -21.73
C PRO A 205 -1.23 -12.08 -21.14
N CYS A 206 -1.42 -11.44 -19.99
CA CYS A 206 -2.68 -11.41 -19.26
C CYS A 206 -3.30 -10.00 -19.26
N SER A 207 -4.63 -9.94 -19.36
CA SER A 207 -5.39 -8.70 -19.24
C SER A 207 -5.52 -8.25 -17.77
N LYS A 208 -5.98 -7.01 -17.57
CA LYS A 208 -6.02 -6.37 -16.24
C LYS A 208 -6.90 -7.11 -15.23
N GLY A 209 -8.12 -7.49 -15.62
CA GLY A 209 -9.08 -8.13 -14.72
C GLY A 209 -8.51 -9.41 -14.08
N PRO A 210 -8.14 -10.41 -14.87
CA PRO A 210 -7.60 -11.66 -14.34
C PRO A 210 -6.28 -11.48 -13.56
N ALA A 211 -5.41 -10.54 -13.96
CA ALA A 211 -4.18 -10.24 -13.23
C ALA A 211 -4.45 -9.71 -11.82
N ILE A 212 -5.37 -8.75 -11.68
CA ILE A 212 -5.77 -8.21 -10.38
C ILE A 212 -6.45 -9.31 -9.55
N THR A 213 -7.37 -10.07 -10.14
CA THR A 213 -8.02 -11.20 -9.46
C THR A 213 -6.99 -12.22 -8.93
N GLY A 214 -5.98 -12.56 -9.73
CA GLY A 214 -4.91 -13.48 -9.33
C GLY A 214 -4.06 -12.95 -8.18
N GLN A 215 -3.65 -11.68 -8.24
CA GLN A 215 -2.89 -11.02 -7.16
C GLN A 215 -3.62 -11.11 -5.82
N PHE A 216 -4.91 -10.76 -5.81
CA PHE A 216 -5.71 -10.79 -4.59
C PHE A 216 -6.07 -12.22 -4.14
N LYS A 217 -6.16 -13.21 -5.06
CA LYS A 217 -6.30 -14.63 -4.66
C LYS A 217 -5.07 -15.14 -3.92
N VAL A 218 -3.86 -14.80 -4.36
CA VAL A 218 -2.64 -15.16 -3.61
C VAL A 218 -2.66 -14.55 -2.22
N GLN A 219 -3.04 -13.28 -2.14
CA GLN A 219 -3.03 -12.55 -0.88
C GLN A 219 -4.06 -13.06 0.11
N SER A 220 -5.25 -13.45 -0.32
CA SER A 220 -6.23 -14.03 0.59
C SER A 220 -5.72 -15.35 1.20
N LEU A 221 -4.99 -16.16 0.42
CA LEU A 221 -4.33 -17.37 0.93
C LEU A 221 -3.19 -17.06 1.90
N SER A 222 -2.37 -16.04 1.59
CA SER A 222 -1.32 -15.56 2.49
C SER A 222 -1.91 -15.05 3.81
N ALA A 223 -3.00 -14.29 3.75
CA ALA A 223 -3.73 -13.80 4.92
C ALA A 223 -4.25 -14.95 5.78
N LEU A 224 -4.98 -15.90 5.19
CA LEU A 224 -5.48 -17.08 5.92
C LEU A 224 -4.35 -17.89 6.56
N ARG A 225 -3.21 -18.04 5.88
CA ARG A 225 -2.03 -18.72 6.45
C ARG A 225 -1.45 -17.94 7.63
N ALA A 226 -1.31 -16.63 7.53
CA ALA A 226 -0.80 -15.78 8.61
C ALA A 226 -1.70 -15.86 9.86
N ILE A 227 -3.02 -15.77 9.66
CA ILE A 227 -4.05 -15.85 10.70
C ILE A 227 -4.00 -17.21 11.42
N ARG A 228 -3.88 -18.31 10.66
CA ARG A 228 -3.86 -19.67 11.21
C ARG A 228 -2.55 -20.02 11.90
N ARG A 229 -1.40 -19.59 11.33
CA ARG A 229 -0.07 -19.98 11.82
C ARG A 229 0.41 -19.18 13.04
N GLN A 230 -0.29 -18.10 13.41
CA GLN A 230 0.11 -17.21 14.51
C GLN A 230 1.60 -16.82 14.38
N THR A 231 2.01 -16.40 13.19
CA THR A 231 3.40 -16.04 12.94
C THR A 231 3.82 -14.92 13.90
N PRO A 232 5.07 -14.95 14.43
CA PRO A 232 5.51 -13.96 15.42
C PRO A 232 5.65 -12.54 14.84
N GLN A 233 5.72 -12.42 13.51
CA GLN A 233 5.73 -11.14 12.79
C GLN A 233 4.48 -11.05 11.92
N ALA A 234 3.85 -9.87 11.94
CA ALA A 234 2.70 -9.55 11.11
C ALA A 234 3.14 -9.26 9.66
N LEU A 235 2.32 -9.66 8.69
CA LEU A 235 2.55 -9.41 7.27
C LEU A 235 1.74 -8.20 6.81
N TYR A 236 2.41 -7.19 6.27
CA TYR A 236 1.79 -6.01 5.67
C TYR A 236 1.87 -6.08 4.15
N ALA A 237 0.74 -6.30 3.49
CA ALA A 237 0.66 -6.39 2.03
C ALA A 237 0.37 -5.03 1.42
N LEU A 238 1.39 -4.37 0.86
CA LEU A 238 1.23 -3.14 0.09
C LEU A 238 0.87 -3.49 -1.35
N ASN A 239 -0.21 -2.92 -1.84
CA ASN A 239 -0.76 -3.21 -3.16
C ASN A 239 -0.83 -1.94 -4.00
N PHE A 240 -0.02 -1.88 -5.05
CA PHE A 240 -0.26 -0.91 -6.11
C PHE A 240 -1.43 -1.40 -6.95
N VAL A 241 -2.50 -0.60 -7.03
CA VAL A 241 -3.73 -0.95 -7.73
C VAL A 241 -4.09 0.11 -8.76
N PRO A 242 -4.70 -0.28 -9.91
CA PRO A 242 -5.28 0.70 -10.81
C PRO A 242 -6.42 1.46 -10.12
N GLU A 243 -6.64 2.73 -10.48
CA GLU A 243 -7.70 3.53 -9.85
C GLU A 243 -9.09 2.88 -9.94
N THR A 244 -9.35 2.14 -11.01
CA THR A 244 -10.64 1.48 -11.26
C THR A 244 -10.42 0.13 -11.92
N VAL A 245 -11.27 -0.83 -11.56
CA VAL A 245 -11.41 -2.11 -12.25
C VAL A 245 -12.87 -2.35 -12.62
N ALA A 246 -13.13 -3.34 -13.47
CA ALA A 246 -14.51 -3.76 -13.75
C ALA A 246 -15.18 -4.22 -12.45
N ASN A 247 -16.49 -3.94 -12.29
CA ASN A 247 -17.26 -4.36 -11.11
C ASN A 247 -17.18 -5.87 -10.87
N THR A 248 -17.14 -6.68 -11.94
CA THR A 248 -16.95 -8.13 -11.84
C THR A 248 -15.63 -8.47 -11.15
N THR A 249 -14.51 -7.88 -11.59
CA THR A 249 -13.19 -8.04 -10.94
C THR A 249 -13.22 -7.61 -9.47
N TYR A 250 -13.77 -6.43 -9.17
CA TYR A 250 -13.86 -5.93 -7.80
C TYR A 250 -14.67 -6.86 -6.88
N ASN A 251 -15.83 -7.33 -7.35
CA ASN A 251 -16.68 -8.25 -6.58
C ASN A 251 -16.00 -9.60 -6.35
N THR A 252 -15.31 -10.14 -7.37
CA THR A 252 -14.53 -11.37 -7.22
C THR A 252 -13.41 -11.20 -6.19
N VAL A 253 -12.65 -10.10 -6.27
CA VAL A 253 -11.59 -9.79 -5.30
C VAL A 253 -12.16 -9.77 -3.88
N ARG A 254 -13.27 -9.06 -3.64
CA ARG A 254 -13.93 -9.02 -2.33
C ARG A 254 -14.39 -10.40 -1.85
N SER A 255 -14.94 -11.22 -2.75
CA SER A 255 -15.39 -12.57 -2.41
C SER A 255 -14.25 -13.46 -1.91
N PHE A 256 -13.03 -13.29 -2.44
CA PHE A 256 -11.86 -14.04 -1.96
C PHE A 256 -11.42 -13.65 -0.55
N PHE A 257 -11.73 -12.43 -0.11
CA PHE A 257 -11.37 -11.92 1.22
C PHE A 257 -12.45 -12.13 2.27
N GLN A 258 -13.68 -12.49 1.89
CA GLN A 258 -14.74 -12.81 2.86
C GLN A 258 -14.31 -13.88 3.89
N PRO A 259 -13.67 -15.01 3.53
CA PRO A 259 -13.20 -16.00 4.51
C PRO A 259 -12.07 -15.46 5.41
N VAL A 260 -11.27 -14.50 4.92
CA VAL A 260 -10.21 -13.85 5.70
C VAL A 260 -10.84 -12.99 6.79
N ASP A 261 -11.84 -12.19 6.42
CA ASP A 261 -12.58 -11.33 7.35
C ASP A 261 -13.26 -12.15 8.45
N GLU A 262 -13.92 -13.25 8.09
CA GLU A 262 -14.58 -14.15 9.04
C GLU A 262 -13.57 -14.76 10.03
N ALA A 263 -12.38 -15.16 9.55
CA ALA A 263 -11.34 -15.72 10.40
C ALA A 263 -10.73 -14.67 11.36
N LEU A 264 -10.57 -13.43 10.91
CA LEU A 264 -10.09 -12.32 11.75
C LEU A 264 -11.09 -11.98 12.85
N GLN A 265 -12.38 -11.86 12.50
CA GLN A 265 -13.46 -11.61 13.47
C GLN A 265 -13.57 -12.70 14.55
N GLN A 266 -13.30 -13.97 14.20
CA GLN A 266 -13.26 -15.04 15.19
C GLN A 266 -12.09 -14.87 16.18
N ASN A 267 -10.90 -14.53 15.69
CA ASN A 267 -9.73 -14.31 16.53
C ASN A 267 -9.88 -13.09 17.46
N SER A 268 -10.50 -12.01 16.98
CA SER A 268 -10.73 -10.79 17.76
C SER A 268 -11.67 -11.01 18.94
N ASN A 269 -12.75 -11.77 18.72
CA ASN A 269 -13.69 -12.18 19.76
C ASN A 269 -13.05 -13.03 20.87
N ILE A 270 -12.00 -13.78 20.55
CA ILE A 270 -11.24 -14.62 21.49
C ILE A 270 -10.26 -13.76 22.32
N ARG A 271 -9.69 -12.70 21.75
CA ARG A 271 -8.58 -11.91 22.33
C ARG A 271 -9.02 -10.59 23.00
N ARG A 272 -10.16 -10.57 23.71
CA ARG A 272 -10.81 -9.40 24.36
C ARG A 272 -9.97 -8.40 25.22
N ASN A 273 -8.65 -8.49 25.25
CA ASN A 273 -7.75 -7.56 25.93
C ASN A 273 -6.82 -6.85 24.92
N ASN A 274 -7.21 -5.67 24.44
CA ASN A 274 -6.42 -4.50 23.96
C ASN A 274 -5.10 -4.67 23.18
N ALA A 275 -4.69 -5.86 22.76
CA ALA A 275 -3.49 -6.10 21.96
C ALA A 275 -3.92 -6.36 20.52
N ARG A 276 -3.36 -5.57 19.59
CA ARG A 276 -3.58 -5.71 18.15
C ARG A 276 -3.40 -7.17 17.72
N VAL A 277 -4.38 -7.70 16.99
CA VAL A 277 -4.47 -9.13 16.63
C VAL A 277 -3.92 -9.40 15.22
N ASP A 278 -3.56 -8.33 14.50
CA ASP A 278 -3.34 -8.36 13.06
C ASP A 278 -2.06 -9.12 12.70
N SER A 279 -2.19 -10.43 12.51
CA SER A 279 -1.18 -11.23 11.81
C SER A 279 -1.02 -10.81 10.35
N TYR A 280 -1.95 -10.02 9.81
CA TYR A 280 -2.03 -9.60 8.42
C TYR A 280 -2.82 -8.29 8.23
N SER A 281 -2.33 -7.38 7.39
CA SER A 281 -3.05 -6.17 6.94
C SER A 281 -2.77 -5.88 5.46
N ILE A 282 -3.66 -5.13 4.81
CA ILE A 282 -3.64 -4.76 3.40
C ILE A 282 -3.61 -3.25 3.26
N LYS A 283 -2.67 -2.71 2.48
CA LYS A 283 -2.67 -1.33 2.03
C LYS A 283 -2.91 -1.27 0.54
N LEU A 284 -3.98 -0.60 0.13
CA LEU A 284 -4.27 -0.32 -1.26
C LEU A 284 -3.77 1.08 -1.59
N LEU A 285 -2.87 1.19 -2.57
CA LEU A 285 -2.34 2.46 -3.05
C LEU A 285 -2.61 2.59 -4.55
N SER A 286 -3.38 3.61 -4.93
CA SER A 286 -3.58 3.95 -6.33
C SER A 286 -2.97 5.31 -6.64
N PHE A 287 -2.49 5.45 -7.88
CA PHE A 287 -2.04 6.73 -8.43
C PHE A 287 -2.98 7.12 -9.56
N GLY A 288 -3.77 8.16 -9.30
CA GLY A 288 -4.87 8.58 -10.13
C GLY A 288 -4.75 9.98 -10.70
N SER A 289 -5.78 10.36 -11.46
CA SER A 289 -5.88 11.70 -12.05
C SER A 289 -6.84 12.57 -11.23
N ARG A 290 -6.36 13.74 -10.84
CA ARG A 290 -7.14 14.76 -10.09
C ARG A 290 -8.45 15.14 -10.76
N ASP A 291 -8.52 15.03 -12.08
CA ASP A 291 -9.65 15.49 -12.89
C ASP A 291 -10.84 14.52 -12.85
N LYS A 292 -10.68 13.34 -12.22
CA LYS A 292 -11.69 12.28 -12.20
C LYS A 292 -11.94 11.76 -10.78
N PRO A 293 -12.53 12.57 -9.89
CA PRO A 293 -12.65 12.30 -8.45
C PRO A 293 -13.52 11.07 -8.09
N GLN A 294 -14.21 10.45 -9.05
CA GLN A 294 -14.99 9.23 -8.83
C GLN A 294 -14.17 7.94 -9.03
N ARG A 295 -12.93 8.06 -9.49
CA ARG A 295 -12.01 6.92 -9.63
C ARG A 295 -11.42 6.58 -8.27
N GLY A 296 -11.28 5.29 -7.97
CA GLY A 296 -10.88 4.82 -6.65
C GLY A 296 -12.03 4.55 -5.67
N ASN A 297 -13.27 4.95 -5.99
CA ASN A 297 -14.42 4.78 -5.09
C ASN A 297 -14.67 3.32 -4.69
N GLN A 298 -14.39 2.37 -5.57
CA GLN A 298 -14.51 0.94 -5.25
C GLN A 298 -13.54 0.54 -4.13
N TRP A 299 -12.28 0.98 -4.20
CA TRP A 299 -11.29 0.69 -3.18
C TRP A 299 -11.58 1.42 -1.88
N GLN A 300 -12.00 2.69 -1.95
CA GLN A 300 -12.45 3.44 -0.79
C GLN A 300 -13.67 2.79 -0.13
N GLN A 301 -14.62 2.28 -0.91
CA GLN A 301 -15.77 1.55 -0.36
C GLN A 301 -15.34 0.29 0.39
N TRP A 302 -14.32 -0.43 -0.07
CA TRP A 302 -13.83 -1.60 0.64
C TRP A 302 -13.19 -1.22 1.98
N ASP A 303 -12.38 -0.17 2.01
CA ASP A 303 -11.82 0.44 3.22
C ASP A 303 -12.96 0.87 4.19
N ASP A 304 -13.90 1.69 3.72
CA ASP A 304 -15.03 2.21 4.50
C ASP A 304 -15.91 1.09 5.10
N ASP A 305 -16.22 0.05 4.33
CA ASP A 305 -17.04 -1.10 4.75
C ASP A 305 -16.42 -1.86 5.94
N LYS A 306 -15.11 -1.71 6.15
CA LYS A 306 -14.33 -2.40 7.18
C LYS A 306 -13.82 -1.48 8.28
N SER A 307 -14.20 -0.20 8.26
CA SER A 307 -13.87 0.77 9.30
C SER A 307 -14.40 0.33 10.69
N GLY A 308 -13.49 -0.19 11.52
CA GLY A 308 -13.77 -0.78 12.82
C GLY A 308 -12.52 -0.80 13.71
N ASN A 309 -12.52 -1.62 14.77
CA ASN A 309 -11.37 -1.72 15.69
C ASN A 309 -10.15 -2.45 15.08
N GLU A 310 -10.26 -2.98 13.86
CA GLU A 310 -9.22 -3.73 13.16
C GLU A 310 -9.02 -3.11 11.77
N ASP A 311 -7.94 -2.33 11.61
CA ASP A 311 -7.51 -1.66 10.38
C ASP A 311 -6.91 -2.71 9.42
N ILE A 312 -7.78 -3.57 8.87
CA ILE A 312 -7.37 -4.73 8.07
C ILE A 312 -7.06 -4.30 6.62
N THR A 313 -7.84 -3.36 6.09
CA THR A 313 -7.70 -2.86 4.72
C THR A 313 -7.79 -1.35 4.76
N ASP A 314 -6.73 -0.67 4.32
CA ASP A 314 -6.76 0.77 4.14
C ASP A 314 -6.60 1.10 2.67
N TYR A 315 -7.18 2.22 2.24
CA TYR A 315 -6.97 2.75 0.91
C TYR A 315 -6.35 4.15 0.92
N THR A 316 -5.46 4.42 -0.03
CA THR A 316 -4.93 5.75 -0.29
C THR A 316 -4.88 5.99 -1.79
N CYS A 317 -5.57 7.06 -2.23
CA CYS A 317 -5.49 7.56 -3.59
C CYS A 317 -4.55 8.76 -3.65
N MET A 318 -3.59 8.72 -4.55
CA MET A 318 -2.61 9.78 -4.78
C MET A 318 -2.77 10.37 -6.18
N ASP A 319 -2.54 11.67 -6.35
CA ASP A 319 -2.46 12.32 -7.67
C ASP A 319 -1.13 11.95 -8.32
N ALA A 320 -1.18 11.13 -9.37
CA ALA A 320 -0.01 10.63 -10.08
C ALA A 320 0.82 11.77 -10.70
N THR A 321 0.16 12.78 -11.27
CA THR A 321 0.85 13.90 -11.93
C THR A 321 1.63 14.69 -10.89
N ARG A 322 0.96 15.04 -9.80
CA ARG A 322 1.55 15.81 -8.71
C ARG A 322 2.65 15.02 -8.01
N PHE A 323 2.44 13.74 -7.74
CA PHE A 323 3.42 12.87 -7.10
C PHE A 323 4.67 12.70 -7.98
N ASN A 324 4.49 12.56 -9.30
CA ASN A 324 5.61 12.48 -10.22
C ASN A 324 6.37 13.81 -10.35
N SER A 325 5.69 14.95 -10.32
CA SER A 325 6.34 16.26 -10.47
C SER A 325 6.97 16.77 -9.19
N GLU A 326 6.28 16.61 -8.06
CA GLU A 326 6.71 17.14 -6.77
C GLU A 326 7.47 16.12 -5.95
N GLY A 327 7.31 14.81 -6.19
CA GLY A 327 7.88 13.75 -5.39
C GLY A 327 7.03 13.34 -4.16
N PRO A 328 7.45 12.28 -3.45
CA PRO A 328 6.83 11.83 -2.22
C PRO A 328 7.12 12.80 -1.09
N GLY A 329 6.08 13.34 -0.46
CA GLY A 329 6.24 14.30 0.62
C GLY A 329 6.71 13.67 1.96
N PRO A 330 7.08 14.52 2.94
CA PRO A 330 7.63 14.11 4.23
C PRO A 330 6.75 13.13 5.03
N LYS A 331 5.42 13.19 4.85
CA LYS A 331 4.46 12.32 5.58
C LYS A 331 4.03 11.10 4.79
N PHE A 332 4.43 11.00 3.52
CA PHE A 332 3.95 9.96 2.62
C PHE A 332 4.20 8.56 3.19
N ALA A 333 5.45 8.24 3.52
CA ALA A 333 5.78 6.90 3.96
C ALA A 333 5.26 6.60 5.38
N ALA A 334 5.06 7.61 6.23
CA ALA A 334 4.38 7.39 7.51
C ALA A 334 2.93 6.92 7.28
N LYS A 335 2.23 7.53 6.32
CA LYS A 335 0.87 7.12 5.95
C LYS A 335 0.81 5.75 5.26
N ILE A 336 1.81 5.38 4.46
CA ILE A 336 1.79 4.13 3.69
C ILE A 336 2.41 2.94 4.44
N LEU A 337 3.52 3.13 5.14
CA LEU A 337 4.28 2.05 5.77
C LEU A 337 4.08 1.97 7.29
N LEU A 338 3.94 3.10 7.98
CA LEU A 338 3.80 3.13 9.44
C LEU A 338 2.35 3.07 9.91
N ALA A 339 1.36 3.35 9.05
CA ALA A 339 -0.05 3.01 9.29
C ALA A 339 -0.21 1.52 9.67
N ALA A 340 0.64 0.66 9.11
CA ALA A 340 0.78 -0.74 9.50
C ALA A 340 1.01 -0.93 11.00
N ALA A 341 1.65 -0.01 11.72
CA ALA A 341 1.94 -0.10 13.15
C ALA A 341 1.01 0.79 14.01
N SER A 342 0.46 1.87 13.45
CA SER A 342 -0.25 2.91 14.20
C SER A 342 -1.51 3.40 13.47
N PRO A 343 -2.72 2.94 13.85
CA PRO A 343 -4.00 3.36 13.23
C PRO A 343 -4.27 4.87 13.33
N ASP A 344 -3.71 5.52 14.36
CA ASP A 344 -3.80 6.97 14.55
C ASP A 344 -3.04 7.75 13.48
N LEU A 345 -2.06 7.15 12.79
CA LEU A 345 -1.38 7.78 11.66
C LEU A 345 -2.22 7.72 10.39
N ASP A 346 -3.05 6.69 10.24
CA ASP A 346 -3.90 6.50 9.08
C ASP A 346 -5.13 7.43 9.11
N ARG A 347 -5.77 7.55 10.29
CA ARG A 347 -6.93 8.42 10.52
C ARG A 347 -6.64 9.92 10.43
N LYS A 348 -5.37 10.32 10.44
CA LYS A 348 -4.99 11.73 10.33
C LYS A 348 -5.02 12.15 8.87
N ASN A 349 -5.94 13.06 8.56
CA ASN A 349 -6.11 13.58 7.21
C ASN A 349 -4.95 14.52 6.85
N TYR A 350 -3.88 13.95 6.30
CA TYR A 350 -2.61 14.62 6.04
C TYR A 350 -2.35 14.94 4.58
N ASP A 351 -3.36 15.33 3.78
CA ASP A 351 -3.11 15.82 2.41
C ASP A 351 -1.97 16.85 2.35
N SER A 352 -1.85 17.67 3.41
CA SER A 352 -0.67 18.47 3.69
C SER A 352 0.56 17.60 4.02
N GLY A 353 1.42 17.38 3.02
CA GLY A 353 2.72 16.74 3.17
C GLY A 353 2.85 15.34 2.57
N LEU A 354 1.86 14.85 1.79
CA LEU A 354 1.99 13.64 0.97
C LEU A 354 2.73 13.87 -0.34
N TYR A 355 2.80 15.12 -0.80
CA TYR A 355 3.51 15.56 -2.00
C TYR A 355 4.57 16.58 -1.63
N GLY A 356 5.56 16.74 -2.51
CA GLY A 356 6.68 17.63 -2.35
C GLY A 356 7.98 16.84 -2.32
N ASP A 357 9.09 17.56 -2.34
CA ASP A 357 10.38 16.95 -2.07
C ASP A 357 10.33 16.47 -0.62
N GLY A 358 10.08 15.17 -0.45
CA GLY A 358 10.25 14.47 0.81
C GLY A 358 11.66 14.74 1.23
N THR A 359 11.81 15.73 2.11
CA THR A 359 13.07 16.38 2.50
C THR A 359 14.19 15.38 2.37
N ASP A 360 15.15 15.57 1.45
CA ASP A 360 16.26 14.62 1.27
C ASP A 360 16.72 14.16 2.66
N LEU A 361 16.39 12.92 3.01
CA LEU A 361 16.38 12.49 4.40
C LEU A 361 17.79 11.98 4.73
N SER A 362 18.78 12.87 4.86
CA SER A 362 20.07 12.42 5.40
C SER A 362 19.96 12.25 6.92
N LEU A 363 20.48 11.13 7.43
CA LEU A 363 20.60 10.89 8.87
C LEU A 363 21.38 12.03 9.55
N GLU A 364 22.31 12.63 8.82
CA GLU A 364 23.11 13.79 9.18
C GLU A 364 22.22 15.03 9.43
N GLU A 365 21.26 15.35 8.56
CA GLU A 365 20.35 16.48 8.75
C GLU A 365 19.43 16.33 9.97
N TRP A 366 19.00 15.10 10.27
CA TRP A 366 18.31 14.78 11.53
C TRP A 366 19.23 15.01 12.74
N LYS A 367 20.43 14.42 12.73
CA LYS A 367 21.45 14.60 13.80
C LYS A 367 21.83 16.07 14.00
N ASN A 368 21.70 16.88 12.96
CA ASN A 368 22.09 18.28 12.94
C ASN A 368 20.99 19.25 13.34
N CYS A 369 19.76 18.79 13.56
CA CYS A 369 18.68 19.64 14.04
C CYS A 369 19.00 20.21 15.44
N PRO A 370 18.99 21.54 15.64
CA PRO A 370 19.33 22.16 16.93
C PRO A 370 18.50 21.63 18.10
N ALA A 371 17.20 21.46 17.89
CA ALA A 371 16.27 20.87 18.86
C ALA A 371 16.60 19.39 19.19
N CYS A 372 17.16 18.65 18.24
CA CYS A 372 17.52 17.23 18.37
C CYS A 372 18.93 17.06 18.99
N ARG A 373 19.80 18.07 18.84
CA ARG A 373 21.12 18.15 19.50
C ARG A 373 21.03 18.51 20.97
N SER A 374 20.17 19.47 21.32
CA SER A 374 19.98 19.92 22.70
C SER A 374 19.38 18.84 23.60
N SER A 375 18.51 17.97 23.07
CA SER A 375 17.96 16.82 23.81
C SER A 375 19.01 15.71 24.07
N LYS A 376 19.87 15.41 23.09
CA LYS A 376 20.97 14.44 23.28
C LYS A 376 21.99 14.94 24.32
N ALA A 377 22.34 16.23 24.28
CA ALA A 377 23.24 16.85 25.25
C ALA A 377 22.71 16.76 26.70
N ALA A 378 21.39 16.93 26.88
CA ALA A 378 20.74 16.79 28.19
C ALA A 378 20.78 15.34 28.72
N HIS A 379 20.61 14.34 27.86
CA HIS A 379 20.69 12.93 28.26
C HIS A 379 22.12 12.45 28.52
N SER A 380 23.13 12.93 27.78
CA SER A 380 24.54 12.64 28.07
C SER A 380 25.08 13.37 29.31
N GLY A 381 24.48 14.51 29.68
CA GLY A 381 24.81 15.23 30.92
C GLY A 381 24.21 14.58 32.17
N ALA A 382 23.06 13.90 32.04
CA ALA A 382 22.40 13.21 33.15
C ALA A 382 23.15 11.94 33.60
N SER A 383 23.90 11.26 32.71
CA SER A 383 24.69 10.08 33.10
C SER A 383 25.97 10.40 33.87
N LEU A 384 26.38 11.68 33.91
CA LEU A 384 27.55 12.13 34.68
C LEU A 384 27.19 12.65 36.08
N LEU A 385 25.90 12.80 36.39
CA LEU A 385 25.42 13.30 37.69
C LEU A 385 24.79 12.21 38.58
N SER A 386 24.64 10.97 38.12
CA SER A 386 24.11 9.85 38.94
C SER A 386 25.20 8.99 39.62
N LYS A 387 26.45 9.45 39.63
CA LYS A 387 27.53 8.87 40.43
C LYS A 387 28.18 9.96 41.28
N ARG A 388 27.50 10.35 42.34
CA ARG A 388 28.14 10.88 43.55
C ARG A 388 27.41 10.35 44.77
#